data_AF-D5RU21-F1
#
_entry.id   AF-D5RU21-F1
#
_cell.length_a   1.000
_cell.length_b   1.000
_cell.length_c   1.000
_cell.angle_alpha   90.00
_cell.angle_beta   90.00
_cell.angle_gamma   90.00
#
_symmetry.space_group_name_H-M   'P 1'
#
loop_
_entity.id
_entity.type
_entity.pdbx_description
1 polymer ?
#
loop_
_entity_poly.entity_id
_entity_poly.type
_entity_poly.pdbx_seq_one_letter_code
_entity_poly.pdbx_strand_id
1 'polypeptide(L)'
;QRAQLERAARVDALLRGFEEEAAGALRAVAAAATQMDATAGSMVEIAASGNGRAQAVARASAQASGNVQTVAAAAEELSASIAEVARQVREGAARAHAATEAAGQTEGTVRGLAEAAGRIGDVVQLITSIASQTNLLALNATIEAARAGEAGKGFAVVAGEVKNLASQTARATEEISQQIAAMQAETGRTVQAIGAIARMIRELNEATGAVAQAAQQQAEATQEIGRAVAEAASGTQEASRHASGVSEDAGRTGRAA
;
A
#
# COMPACT_ATOMS: atom_id res chain seq x y z
N GLN A 1 74.40 62.34 -71.72
CA GLN A 1 74.89 61.84 -70.41
C GLN A 1 73.98 62.21 -69.24
N ARG A 2 73.63 63.49 -69.01
CA ARG A 2 72.77 63.92 -67.87
C ARG A 2 71.38 63.23 -67.81
N ALA A 3 70.67 63.14 -68.93
CA ALA A 3 69.36 62.46 -69.01
C ALA A 3 69.41 60.93 -68.77
N GLN A 4 70.55 60.28 -69.08
CA GLN A 4 70.74 58.85 -68.77
C GLN A 4 71.00 58.63 -67.27
N LEU A 5 71.74 59.53 -66.63
CA LEU A 5 71.99 59.51 -65.18
C LEU A 5 70.69 59.79 -64.39
N GLU A 6 69.87 60.75 -64.83
CA GLU A 6 68.56 61.01 -64.22
C GLU A 6 67.58 59.84 -64.40
N ARG A 7 67.56 59.19 -65.57
CA ARG A 7 66.78 57.98 -65.79
C ARG A 7 67.26 56.82 -64.91
N ALA A 8 68.57 56.62 -64.79
CA ALA A 8 69.15 55.59 -63.93
C ALA A 8 68.82 55.83 -62.46
N ALA A 9 68.93 57.07 -61.97
CA ALA A 9 68.57 57.44 -60.60
C ALA A 9 67.07 57.26 -60.32
N ARG A 10 66.19 57.56 -61.29
CA ARG A 10 64.75 57.34 -61.16
C ARG A 10 64.39 55.86 -61.12
N VAL A 11 65.03 55.04 -61.95
CA VAL A 11 64.84 53.57 -61.95
C VAL A 11 65.36 52.97 -60.65
N ASP A 12 66.53 53.40 -60.15
CA ASP A 12 67.09 52.96 -58.88
C ASP A 12 66.18 53.32 -57.69
N ALA A 13 65.59 54.52 -57.68
CA ALA A 13 64.61 54.93 -56.68
C ALA A 13 63.31 54.09 -56.72
N LEU A 14 62.81 53.77 -57.92
CA LEU A 14 61.65 52.89 -58.10
C LEU A 14 61.94 51.44 -57.67
N LEU A 15 63.14 50.93 -57.97
CA LEU A 15 63.58 49.60 -57.54
C LEU A 15 63.71 49.52 -56.01
N ARG A 16 64.31 50.52 -55.38
CA ARG A 16 64.38 50.59 -53.90
C ARG A 16 63.01 50.68 -53.25
N GLY A 17 62.11 51.51 -53.80
CA GLY A 17 60.72 51.59 -53.31
C GLY A 17 59.98 50.26 -53.45
N PHE A 18 60.13 49.57 -54.58
CA PHE A 18 59.57 48.24 -54.79
C PHE A 18 60.17 47.19 -53.84
N GLU A 19 61.49 47.20 -53.62
CA GLU A 19 62.17 46.33 -52.67
C GLU A 19 61.66 46.55 -51.23
N GLU A 20 61.48 47.80 -50.82
CA GLU A 20 60.92 48.15 -49.51
C GLU A 20 59.46 47.69 -49.35
N GLU A 21 58.61 47.92 -50.37
CA GLU A 21 57.22 47.46 -50.38
C GLU A 21 57.12 45.92 -50.36
N ALA A 22 57.90 45.23 -51.19
CA ALA A 22 57.95 43.78 -51.24
C ALA A 22 58.46 43.19 -49.91
N ALA A 23 59.51 43.77 -49.32
CA ALA A 23 60.02 43.37 -48.00
C ALA A 23 59.00 43.65 -46.88
N GLY A 24 58.19 44.70 -47.00
CA GLY A 24 57.07 44.98 -46.10
C GLY A 24 55.96 43.93 -46.21
N ALA A 25 55.54 43.61 -47.44
CA ALA A 25 54.51 42.60 -47.71
C ALA A 25 54.93 41.20 -47.23
N LEU A 26 56.17 40.79 -47.51
CA LEU A 26 56.70 39.49 -47.05
C LEU A 26 56.76 39.41 -45.52
N ARG A 27 57.14 40.48 -44.83
CA ARG A 27 57.09 40.54 -43.36
C ARG A 27 55.66 40.40 -42.81
N ALA A 28 54.68 41.03 -43.45
CA ALA A 28 53.28 40.91 -43.07
C ALA A 28 52.75 39.48 -43.29
N VAL A 29 53.08 38.85 -44.42
CA VAL A 29 52.73 37.44 -44.70
C VAL A 29 53.39 36.50 -43.68
N ALA A 30 54.67 36.70 -43.35
CA ALA A 30 55.35 35.89 -42.36
C ALA A 30 54.72 36.03 -40.96
N ALA A 31 54.37 37.26 -40.56
CA ALA A 31 53.67 37.50 -39.29
C ALA A 31 52.28 36.83 -39.26
N ALA A 32 51.53 36.92 -40.36
CA ALA A 32 50.23 36.27 -40.49
C ALA A 32 50.34 34.74 -40.45
N ALA A 33 51.38 34.16 -41.07
CA ALA A 33 51.64 32.72 -41.03
C ALA A 33 51.96 32.23 -39.60
N THR A 34 52.82 32.95 -38.86
CA THR A 34 53.10 32.63 -37.45
C THR A 34 51.85 32.73 -36.57
N GLN A 35 51.01 33.75 -36.79
CA GLN A 35 49.76 33.88 -36.05
C GLN A 35 48.77 32.76 -36.38
N MET A 36 48.71 32.34 -37.65
CA MET A 36 47.89 31.22 -38.09
C MET A 36 48.36 29.89 -37.46
N ASP A 37 49.67 29.65 -37.41
CA ASP A 37 50.27 28.47 -36.76
C ASP A 37 49.94 28.42 -35.25
N ALA A 38 50.08 29.54 -34.55
CA ALA A 38 49.71 29.64 -33.13
C ALA A 38 48.20 29.40 -32.90
N THR A 39 47.35 29.89 -33.81
CA THR A 39 45.90 29.68 -33.76
C THR A 39 45.55 28.22 -34.03
N ALA A 40 46.20 27.58 -35.00
CA ALA A 40 46.04 26.16 -35.30
C ALA A 40 46.46 25.28 -34.11
N GLY A 41 47.60 25.57 -33.48
CA GLY A 41 48.02 24.89 -32.24
C GLY A 41 46.97 25.00 -31.13
N SER A 42 46.39 26.19 -30.93
CA SER A 42 45.30 26.38 -29.96
C SER A 42 44.04 25.60 -30.34
N MET A 43 43.70 25.51 -31.64
CA MET A 43 42.57 24.71 -32.12
C MET A 43 42.76 23.22 -31.84
N VAL A 44 43.98 22.68 -32.03
CA VAL A 44 44.31 21.28 -31.71
C VAL A 44 44.12 21.00 -30.22
N GLU A 45 44.59 21.88 -29.34
CA GLU A 45 44.42 21.72 -27.88
C GLU A 45 42.95 21.76 -27.47
N ILE A 46 42.18 22.72 -27.98
CA ILE A 46 40.74 22.85 -27.71
C ILE A 46 39.99 21.61 -28.22
N ALA A 47 40.31 21.13 -29.42
CA ALA A 47 39.73 19.91 -29.98
C ALA A 47 40.03 18.68 -29.12
N ALA A 48 41.28 18.49 -28.69
CA ALA A 48 41.66 17.38 -27.82
C ALA A 48 40.88 17.41 -26.49
N SER A 49 40.77 18.61 -25.88
CA SER A 49 39.98 18.83 -24.66
C SER A 49 38.48 18.55 -24.87
N GLY A 50 37.91 19.03 -25.98
CA GLY A 50 36.52 18.79 -26.37
C GLY A 50 36.20 17.31 -26.53
N ASN A 51 37.07 16.56 -27.21
CA ASN A 51 36.96 15.12 -27.35
C ASN A 51 37.01 14.39 -25.99
N GLY A 52 37.93 14.78 -25.10
CA GLY A 52 38.01 14.21 -23.75
C GLY A 52 36.72 14.43 -22.93
N ARG A 53 36.14 15.64 -23.01
CA ARG A 53 34.86 15.96 -22.37
C ARG A 53 33.70 15.18 -22.97
N ALA A 54 33.65 15.07 -24.30
CA ALA A 54 32.65 14.27 -25.00
C ALA A 54 32.67 12.79 -24.55
N GLN A 55 33.85 12.18 -24.44
CA GLN A 55 33.98 10.82 -23.93
C GLN A 55 33.55 10.67 -22.46
N ALA A 56 33.78 11.69 -21.63
CA ALA A 56 33.29 11.70 -20.25
C ALA A 56 31.75 11.75 -20.20
N VAL A 57 31.13 12.61 -21.01
CA VAL A 57 29.66 12.69 -21.13
C VAL A 57 29.08 11.36 -21.63
N ALA A 58 29.64 10.77 -22.69
CA ALA A 58 29.16 9.49 -23.23
C ALA A 58 29.18 8.37 -22.18
N ARG A 59 30.25 8.28 -21.37
CA ARG A 59 30.34 7.31 -20.26
C ARG A 59 29.30 7.58 -19.17
N ALA A 60 29.12 8.83 -18.77
CA ALA A 60 28.13 9.21 -17.78
C ALA A 60 26.70 8.91 -18.26
N SER A 61 26.39 9.18 -19.54
CA SER A 61 25.10 8.86 -20.16
C SER A 61 24.85 7.34 -20.20
N ALA A 62 25.86 6.54 -20.53
CA ALA A 62 25.74 5.07 -20.52
C ALA A 62 25.44 4.53 -19.11
N GLN A 63 26.14 5.04 -18.09
CA GLN A 63 25.88 4.69 -16.71
C GLN A 63 24.47 5.12 -16.27
N ALA A 64 24.05 6.34 -16.61
CA ALA A 64 22.71 6.84 -16.33
C ALA A 64 21.63 5.97 -16.99
N SER A 65 21.83 5.54 -18.24
CA SER A 65 20.92 4.63 -18.93
C SER A 65 20.79 3.29 -18.21
N GLY A 66 21.88 2.73 -17.67
CA GLY A 66 21.84 1.52 -16.86
C GLY A 66 21.04 1.71 -15.56
N ASN A 67 21.22 2.84 -14.88
CA ASN A 67 20.44 3.18 -13.69
C ASN A 67 18.95 3.33 -14.00
N VAL A 68 18.61 3.98 -15.11
CA VAL A 68 17.22 4.16 -15.56
C VAL A 68 16.56 2.80 -15.84
N GLN A 69 17.27 1.85 -16.46
CA GLN A 69 16.76 0.48 -16.66
C GLN A 69 16.48 -0.24 -15.34
N THR A 70 17.36 -0.10 -14.35
CA THR A 70 17.15 -0.67 -13.01
C THR A 70 15.90 -0.08 -12.34
N VAL A 71 15.70 1.25 -12.44
CA VAL A 71 14.50 1.90 -11.90
C VAL A 71 13.24 1.45 -12.64
N ALA A 72 13.31 1.23 -13.96
CA ALA A 72 12.21 0.69 -14.75
C ALA A 72 11.76 -0.68 -14.24
N ALA A 73 12.72 -1.60 -14.04
CA ALA A 73 12.44 -2.93 -13.51
C ALA A 73 11.82 -2.88 -12.10
N ALA A 74 12.34 -2.02 -11.23
CA ALA A 74 11.78 -1.81 -9.89
C ALA A 74 10.35 -1.24 -9.94
N ALA A 75 10.05 -0.34 -10.88
CA ALA A 75 8.71 0.20 -11.06
C ALA A 75 7.72 -0.87 -11.57
N GLU A 76 8.15 -1.76 -12.47
CA GLU A 76 7.33 -2.90 -12.92
C GLU A 76 7.04 -3.88 -11.77
N GLU A 77 8.05 -4.21 -10.96
CA GLU A 77 7.88 -5.07 -9.79
C GLU A 77 6.95 -4.45 -8.74
N LEU A 78 7.09 -3.14 -8.48
CA LEU A 78 6.19 -2.40 -7.61
C LEU A 78 4.75 -2.43 -8.15
N SER A 79 4.55 -2.25 -9.46
CA SER A 79 3.22 -2.30 -10.08
C SER A 79 2.56 -3.66 -9.87
N ALA A 80 3.31 -4.76 -10.05
CA ALA A 80 2.84 -6.11 -9.80
C ALA A 80 2.48 -6.33 -8.31
N SER A 81 3.33 -5.87 -7.40
CA SER A 81 3.09 -5.95 -5.95
C SER A 81 1.84 -5.18 -5.53
N ILE A 82 1.66 -3.96 -6.04
CA ILE A 82 0.47 -3.14 -5.76
C ILE A 82 -0.80 -3.81 -6.29
N ALA A 83 -0.77 -4.40 -7.49
CA ALA A 83 -1.90 -5.12 -8.05
C ALA A 83 -2.29 -6.34 -7.20
N GLU A 84 -1.31 -7.06 -6.67
CA GLU A 84 -1.50 -8.18 -5.76
C GLU A 84 -2.07 -7.74 -4.41
N VAL A 85 -1.56 -6.66 -3.81
CA VAL A 85 -2.13 -6.06 -2.59
C VAL A 85 -3.59 -5.66 -2.83
N ALA A 86 -3.89 -5.00 -3.94
CA ALA A 86 -5.26 -4.61 -4.28
C ALA A 86 -6.19 -5.83 -4.45
N ARG A 87 -5.69 -6.95 -4.99
CA ARG A 87 -6.43 -8.22 -5.06
C ARG A 87 -6.70 -8.79 -3.67
N GLN A 88 -5.67 -8.88 -2.81
CA GLN A 88 -5.80 -9.41 -1.45
C GLN A 88 -6.75 -8.58 -0.59
N VAL A 89 -6.73 -7.25 -0.75
CA VAL A 89 -7.65 -6.31 -0.09
C VAL A 89 -9.10 -6.57 -0.48
N ARG A 90 -9.39 -6.78 -1.78
CA ARG A 90 -10.74 -7.13 -2.25
C ARG A 90 -11.21 -8.47 -1.69
N GLU A 91 -10.34 -9.46 -1.66
CA GLU A 91 -10.65 -10.78 -1.08
C GLU A 91 -10.87 -10.69 0.44
N GLY A 92 -10.07 -9.89 1.14
CA GLY A 92 -10.23 -9.60 2.56
C GLY A 92 -11.58 -8.96 2.88
N ALA A 93 -11.98 -7.97 2.09
CA ALA A 93 -13.29 -7.30 2.23
C ALA A 93 -14.46 -8.29 2.01
N ALA A 94 -14.38 -9.16 1.01
CA ALA A 94 -15.39 -10.18 0.77
C ALA A 94 -15.51 -11.17 1.95
N ARG A 95 -14.38 -11.60 2.53
CA ARG A 95 -14.36 -12.46 3.72
C ARG A 95 -14.91 -11.75 4.96
N ALA A 96 -14.60 -10.47 5.16
CA ALA A 96 -15.13 -9.67 6.25
C ALA A 96 -16.67 -9.53 6.14
N HIS A 97 -17.18 -9.34 4.93
CA HIS A 97 -18.63 -9.31 4.69
C HIS A 97 -19.29 -10.64 5.06
N ALA A 98 -18.74 -11.77 4.58
CA ALA A 98 -19.25 -13.10 4.91
C ALA A 98 -19.19 -13.39 6.43
N ALA A 99 -18.13 -12.94 7.11
CA ALA A 99 -18.01 -13.07 8.56
C ALA A 99 -19.05 -12.24 9.32
N THR A 100 -19.40 -11.05 8.81
CA THR A 100 -20.45 -10.20 9.37
C THR A 100 -21.83 -10.86 9.26
N GLU A 101 -22.14 -11.46 8.10
CA GLU A 101 -23.38 -12.21 7.89
C GLU A 101 -23.46 -13.43 8.82
N ALA A 102 -22.37 -14.20 8.94
CA ALA A 102 -22.30 -15.35 9.83
C ALA A 102 -22.48 -14.96 11.31
N ALA A 103 -21.89 -13.85 11.73
CA ALA A 103 -22.10 -13.31 13.07
C ALA A 103 -23.57 -12.92 13.29
N GLY A 104 -24.22 -12.28 12.33
CA GLY A 104 -25.64 -11.93 12.40
C GLY A 104 -26.57 -13.15 12.49
N GLN A 105 -26.30 -14.21 11.72
CA GLN A 105 -27.06 -15.47 11.79
C GLN A 105 -26.87 -16.16 13.16
N THR A 106 -25.64 -16.14 13.69
CA THR A 106 -25.34 -16.71 15.01
C THR A 106 -26.05 -15.91 16.11
N GLU A 107 -26.04 -14.58 16.04
CA GLU A 107 -26.76 -13.72 16.99
C GLU A 107 -28.26 -14.03 17.00
N GLY A 108 -28.88 -14.18 15.82
CA GLY A 108 -30.29 -14.57 15.69
C GLY A 108 -30.59 -15.93 16.32
N THR A 109 -29.72 -16.92 16.10
CA THR A 109 -29.86 -18.26 16.69
C THR A 109 -29.78 -18.23 18.22
N VAL A 110 -28.82 -17.48 18.78
CA VAL A 110 -28.64 -17.36 20.23
C VAL A 110 -29.79 -16.58 20.88
N ARG A 111 -30.33 -15.55 20.21
CA ARG A 111 -31.56 -14.88 20.68
C ARG A 111 -32.74 -15.84 20.74
N GLY A 112 -32.93 -16.68 19.72
CA GLY A 112 -33.97 -17.71 19.74
C GLY A 112 -33.80 -18.70 20.90
N LEU A 113 -32.56 -19.04 21.26
CA LEU A 113 -32.28 -19.88 22.44
C LEU A 113 -32.62 -19.16 23.76
N ALA A 114 -32.30 -17.87 23.87
CA ALA A 114 -32.65 -17.06 25.04
C ALA A 114 -34.18 -16.94 25.22
N GLU A 115 -34.93 -16.73 24.15
CA GLU A 115 -36.40 -16.72 24.17
C GLU A 115 -36.97 -18.09 24.57
N ALA A 116 -36.42 -19.19 24.04
CA ALA A 116 -36.83 -20.53 24.42
C ALA A 116 -36.57 -20.82 25.90
N ALA A 117 -35.40 -20.43 26.42
CA ALA A 117 -35.07 -20.54 27.84
C ALA A 117 -36.02 -19.70 28.72
N GLY A 118 -36.41 -18.49 28.27
CA GLY A 118 -37.45 -17.67 28.89
C GLY A 118 -38.78 -18.40 29.04
N ARG A 119 -39.30 -18.97 27.93
CA ARG A 119 -40.54 -19.75 27.95
C ARG A 119 -40.47 -20.98 28.87
N ILE A 120 -39.31 -21.66 28.93
CA ILE A 120 -39.12 -22.77 29.87
C ILE A 120 -39.17 -22.26 31.32
N GLY A 121 -38.55 -21.11 31.59
CA GLY A 121 -38.64 -20.44 32.90
C GLY A 121 -40.08 -20.19 33.35
N ASP A 122 -40.92 -19.65 32.45
CA ASP A 122 -42.34 -19.41 32.73
C ASP A 122 -43.10 -20.72 33.09
N VAL A 123 -42.82 -21.80 32.36
CA VAL A 123 -43.41 -23.12 32.63
C VAL A 123 -42.95 -23.68 33.97
N VAL A 124 -41.65 -23.57 34.30
CA VAL A 124 -41.10 -24.04 35.58
C VAL A 124 -41.71 -23.26 36.75
N GLN A 125 -41.93 -21.94 36.58
CA GLN A 125 -42.60 -21.12 37.59
C GLN A 125 -44.06 -21.55 37.81
N LEU A 126 -44.78 -21.92 36.73
CA LEU A 126 -46.12 -22.49 36.82
C LEU A 126 -46.12 -23.85 37.55
N ILE A 127 -45.19 -24.75 37.24
CA ILE A 127 -45.07 -26.05 37.91
C ILE A 127 -44.77 -25.85 39.41
N THR A 128 -43.88 -24.91 39.73
CA THR A 128 -43.55 -24.57 41.12
C THR A 128 -44.78 -24.12 41.90
N SER A 129 -45.61 -23.26 41.30
CA SER A 129 -46.85 -22.79 41.92
C SER A 129 -47.92 -23.90 42.06
N ILE A 130 -48.03 -24.81 41.08
CA ILE A 130 -48.87 -26.01 41.18
C ILE A 130 -48.39 -26.92 42.32
N ALA A 131 -47.08 -27.14 42.45
CA ALA A 131 -46.49 -27.97 43.51
C ALA A 131 -46.77 -27.36 44.89
N SER A 132 -46.61 -26.04 45.06
CA SER A 132 -46.98 -25.33 46.29
C SER A 132 -48.47 -25.47 46.63
N GLN A 133 -49.36 -25.34 45.65
CA GLN A 133 -50.80 -25.50 45.85
C GLN A 133 -51.18 -26.94 46.21
N THR A 134 -50.54 -27.92 45.56
CA THR A 134 -50.72 -29.36 45.83
C THR A 134 -50.26 -29.71 47.24
N ASN A 135 -49.12 -29.15 47.68
CA ASN A 135 -48.62 -29.30 49.04
C ASN A 135 -49.61 -28.75 50.08
N LEU A 136 -50.22 -27.60 49.79
CA LEU A 136 -51.24 -26.98 50.64
C LEU A 136 -52.53 -27.83 50.71
N LEU A 137 -52.98 -28.37 49.58
CA LEU A 137 -54.12 -29.29 49.51
C LEU A 137 -53.86 -30.58 50.30
N ALA A 138 -52.67 -31.16 50.14
CA ALA A 138 -52.25 -32.37 50.85
C ALA A 138 -52.15 -32.12 52.37
N LEU A 139 -51.70 -30.94 52.78
CA LEU A 139 -51.67 -30.53 54.19
C LEU A 139 -53.10 -30.45 54.76
N ASN A 140 -54.02 -29.80 54.05
CA ASN A 140 -55.43 -29.73 54.46
C ASN A 140 -56.06 -31.12 54.56
N ALA A 141 -55.77 -32.01 53.60
CA ALA A 141 -56.23 -33.40 53.64
C ALA A 141 -55.64 -34.18 54.84
N THR A 142 -54.38 -33.94 55.18
CA THR A 142 -53.75 -34.54 56.37
C THR A 142 -54.42 -34.08 57.66
N ILE A 143 -54.79 -32.80 57.74
CA ILE A 143 -55.52 -32.22 58.89
C ILE A 143 -56.90 -32.86 59.01
N GLU A 144 -57.66 -32.96 57.92
CA GLU A 144 -59.01 -33.54 57.95
C GLU A 144 -58.98 -35.06 58.22
N ALA A 145 -57.96 -35.77 57.71
CA ALA A 145 -57.74 -37.18 58.02
C ALA A 145 -57.43 -37.40 59.51
N ALA A 146 -56.65 -36.51 60.14
CA ALA A 146 -56.41 -36.55 61.58
C ALA A 146 -57.71 -36.29 62.38
N ARG A 147 -58.58 -35.41 61.87
CA ARG A 147 -59.88 -35.10 62.47
C ARG A 147 -60.87 -36.27 62.42
N ALA A 148 -60.78 -37.11 61.39
CA ALA A 148 -61.59 -38.32 61.24
C ALA A 148 -61.14 -39.51 62.12
N GLY A 149 -60.03 -39.39 62.86
CA GLY A 149 -59.55 -40.42 63.79
C GLY A 149 -59.14 -41.73 63.10
N GLU A 150 -59.54 -42.88 63.65
CA GLU A 150 -59.20 -44.22 63.11
C GLU A 150 -59.68 -44.42 61.66
N ALA A 151 -60.83 -43.84 61.29
CA ALA A 151 -61.38 -43.96 59.93
C ALA A 151 -60.55 -43.20 58.88
N GLY A 152 -59.75 -42.21 59.29
CA GLY A 152 -58.93 -41.38 58.42
C GLY A 152 -57.51 -41.90 58.16
N LYS A 153 -57.06 -42.98 58.83
CA LYS A 153 -55.65 -43.45 58.77
C LYS A 153 -55.15 -43.71 57.35
N GLY A 154 -55.95 -44.37 56.51
CA GLY A 154 -55.59 -44.63 55.10
C GLY A 154 -55.45 -43.35 54.28
N PHE A 155 -56.36 -42.39 54.50
CA PHE A 155 -56.30 -41.06 53.87
C PHE A 155 -55.09 -40.25 54.33
N ALA A 156 -54.70 -40.35 55.61
CA ALA A 156 -53.54 -39.66 56.16
C ALA A 156 -52.23 -40.13 55.50
N VAL A 157 -52.09 -41.43 55.20
CA VAL A 157 -50.91 -41.98 54.50
C VAL A 157 -50.83 -41.42 53.07
N VAL A 158 -51.94 -41.44 52.32
CA VAL A 158 -51.97 -40.91 50.95
C VAL A 158 -51.69 -39.40 50.94
N ALA A 159 -52.29 -38.64 51.87
CA ALA A 159 -52.06 -37.20 51.98
C ALA A 159 -50.59 -36.88 52.31
N GLY A 160 -49.95 -37.68 53.19
CA GLY A 160 -48.52 -37.57 53.47
C GLY A 160 -47.63 -37.86 52.26
N GLU A 161 -47.97 -38.87 51.46
CA GLU A 161 -47.23 -39.20 50.24
C GLU A 161 -47.36 -38.10 49.17
N VAL A 162 -48.58 -37.59 48.94
CA VAL A 162 -48.81 -36.46 48.03
C VAL A 162 -48.03 -35.22 48.48
N LYS A 163 -47.99 -34.94 49.79
CA LYS A 163 -47.21 -33.84 50.37
C LYS A 163 -45.70 -34.01 50.11
N ASN A 164 -45.17 -35.22 50.25
CA ASN A 164 -43.77 -35.53 49.95
C ASN A 164 -43.45 -35.35 48.46
N LEU A 165 -44.29 -35.88 47.56
CA LEU A 165 -44.13 -35.71 46.11
C LEU A 165 -44.17 -34.22 45.71
N ALA A 166 -45.10 -33.44 46.28
CA ALA A 166 -45.20 -32.01 46.03
C ALA A 166 -43.93 -31.26 46.50
N SER A 167 -43.37 -31.63 47.65
CA SER A 167 -42.12 -31.05 48.17
C SER A 167 -40.90 -31.43 47.31
N GLN A 168 -40.83 -32.68 46.84
CA GLN A 168 -39.79 -33.11 45.90
C GLN A 168 -39.91 -32.39 44.56
N THR A 169 -41.13 -32.22 44.05
CA THR A 169 -41.40 -31.47 42.81
C THR A 169 -40.92 -30.03 42.94
N ALA A 170 -41.24 -29.35 44.05
CA ALA A 170 -40.82 -27.98 44.30
C ALA A 170 -39.28 -27.82 44.32
N ARG A 171 -38.56 -28.75 44.96
CA ARG A 171 -37.09 -28.77 44.94
C ARG A 171 -36.53 -28.99 43.54
N ALA A 172 -37.07 -29.96 42.79
CA ALA A 172 -36.63 -30.22 41.44
C ALA A 172 -36.87 -29.01 40.52
N THR A 173 -38.01 -28.32 40.64
CA THR A 173 -38.27 -27.09 39.87
C THR A 173 -37.37 -25.93 40.26
N GLU A 174 -36.95 -25.83 41.53
CA GLU A 174 -35.99 -24.82 41.98
C GLU A 174 -34.61 -25.07 41.37
N GLU A 175 -34.13 -26.31 41.36
CA GLU A 175 -32.88 -26.69 40.68
C GLU A 175 -32.94 -26.40 39.17
N ILE A 176 -34.05 -26.75 38.50
CA ILE A 176 -34.24 -26.43 37.08
C ILE A 176 -34.26 -24.92 36.85
N SER A 177 -34.90 -24.14 37.73
CA SER A 177 -34.93 -22.67 37.62
C SER A 177 -33.52 -22.07 37.67
N GLN A 178 -32.66 -22.58 38.56
CA GLN A 178 -31.25 -22.15 38.64
C GLN A 178 -30.49 -22.47 37.35
N GLN A 179 -30.72 -23.65 36.75
CA GLN A 179 -30.10 -24.02 35.47
C GLN A 179 -30.58 -23.13 34.32
N ILE A 180 -31.87 -22.81 34.25
CA ILE A 180 -32.42 -21.90 33.24
C ILE A 180 -31.84 -20.48 33.39
N ALA A 181 -31.72 -19.97 34.62
CA ALA A 181 -31.09 -18.67 34.87
C ALA A 181 -29.61 -18.66 34.43
N ALA A 182 -28.87 -19.73 34.71
CA ALA A 182 -27.48 -19.88 34.25
C ALA A 182 -27.38 -19.93 32.72
N MET A 183 -28.28 -20.67 32.05
CA MET A 183 -28.36 -20.71 30.58
C MET A 183 -28.66 -19.32 30.00
N GLN A 184 -29.62 -18.60 30.55
CA GLN A 184 -29.95 -17.24 30.12
C GLN A 184 -28.74 -16.30 30.28
N ALA A 185 -28.06 -16.35 31.42
CA ALA A 185 -26.85 -15.57 31.65
C ALA A 185 -25.76 -15.88 30.61
N GLU A 186 -25.55 -17.15 30.25
CA GLU A 186 -24.58 -17.52 29.23
C GLU A 186 -24.97 -17.12 27.82
N THR A 187 -26.25 -17.24 27.46
CA THR A 187 -26.74 -16.73 26.17
C THR A 187 -26.53 -15.22 26.05
N GLY A 188 -26.77 -14.47 27.13
CA GLY A 188 -26.48 -13.03 27.19
C GLY A 188 -25.01 -12.69 26.97
N ARG A 189 -24.10 -13.42 27.65
CA ARG A 189 -22.65 -13.26 27.44
C ARG A 189 -22.23 -13.60 26.01
N THR A 190 -22.83 -14.63 25.42
CA THR A 190 -22.57 -15.05 24.04
C THR A 190 -23.00 -13.98 23.04
N VAL A 191 -24.19 -13.37 23.20
CA VAL A 191 -24.66 -12.27 22.34
C VAL A 191 -23.71 -11.07 22.43
N GLN A 192 -23.26 -10.71 23.63
CA GLN A 192 -22.29 -9.60 23.79
C GLN A 192 -20.97 -9.88 23.06
N ALA A 193 -20.45 -11.12 23.16
CA ALA A 193 -19.23 -11.54 22.48
C ALA A 193 -19.38 -11.49 20.96
N ILE A 194 -20.51 -11.98 20.42
CA ILE A 194 -20.81 -11.91 18.98
C ILE A 194 -20.89 -10.45 18.52
N GLY A 195 -21.54 -9.58 19.30
CA GLY A 195 -21.62 -8.15 18.99
C GLY A 195 -20.26 -7.46 18.99
N ALA A 196 -19.34 -7.86 19.86
CA ALA A 196 -17.95 -7.38 19.86
C ALA A 196 -17.18 -7.86 18.62
N ILE A 197 -17.34 -9.13 18.24
CA ILE A 197 -16.76 -9.68 17.00
C ILE A 197 -17.26 -8.93 15.78
N ALA A 198 -18.57 -8.68 15.69
CA ALA A 198 -19.15 -7.92 14.58
C ALA A 198 -18.62 -6.48 14.49
N ARG A 199 -18.32 -5.82 15.63
CA ARG A 199 -17.65 -4.51 15.63
C ARG A 199 -16.22 -4.60 15.09
N MET A 200 -15.42 -5.55 15.58
CA MET A 200 -14.05 -5.74 15.12
C MET A 200 -13.98 -6.05 13.62
N ILE A 201 -14.93 -6.81 13.08
CA ILE A 201 -14.99 -7.09 11.63
C ILE A 201 -15.31 -5.82 10.83
N ARG A 202 -16.19 -4.94 11.33
CA ARG A 202 -16.48 -3.65 10.68
C ARG A 202 -15.26 -2.73 10.66
N GLU A 203 -14.56 -2.60 11.79
CA GLU A 203 -13.32 -1.83 11.89
C GLU A 203 -12.26 -2.38 10.92
N LEU A 204 -12.15 -3.71 10.80
CA LEU A 204 -11.27 -4.35 9.83
C LEU A 204 -11.65 -4.03 8.38
N ASN A 205 -12.95 -3.99 8.06
CA ASN A 205 -13.43 -3.62 6.72
C ASN A 205 -13.12 -2.15 6.39
N GLU A 206 -13.27 -1.24 7.35
CA GLU A 206 -12.89 0.17 7.18
C GLU A 206 -11.39 0.33 6.95
N ALA A 207 -10.55 -0.34 7.76
CA ALA A 207 -9.10 -0.34 7.57
C ALA A 207 -8.70 -0.91 6.20
N THR A 208 -9.36 -1.98 5.76
CA THR A 208 -9.16 -2.59 4.43
C THR A 208 -9.51 -1.60 3.32
N GLY A 209 -10.57 -0.81 3.49
CA GLY A 209 -10.93 0.27 2.57
C GLY A 209 -9.85 1.36 2.47
N ALA A 210 -9.25 1.76 3.60
CA ALA A 210 -8.13 2.71 3.59
C ALA A 210 -6.89 2.15 2.87
N VAL A 211 -6.58 0.86 3.06
CA VAL A 211 -5.49 0.19 2.33
C VAL A 211 -5.78 0.13 0.84
N ALA A 212 -7.04 -0.11 0.43
CA ALA A 212 -7.44 -0.09 -0.98
C ALA A 212 -7.17 1.27 -1.64
N GLN A 213 -7.52 2.35 -0.95
CA GLN A 213 -7.28 3.72 -1.43
C GLN A 213 -5.77 4.00 -1.54
N ALA A 214 -4.99 3.62 -0.53
CA ALA A 214 -3.54 3.79 -0.56
C ALA A 214 -2.89 2.99 -1.71
N ALA A 215 -3.33 1.75 -1.95
CA ALA A 215 -2.85 0.95 -3.07
C ALA A 215 -3.18 1.59 -4.42
N GLN A 216 -4.37 2.17 -4.58
CA GLN A 216 -4.74 2.90 -5.79
C GLN A 216 -3.85 4.12 -6.03
N GLN A 217 -3.59 4.93 -4.99
CA GLN A 217 -2.68 6.08 -5.08
C GLN A 217 -1.24 5.65 -5.41
N GLN A 218 -0.77 4.55 -4.82
CA GLN A 218 0.54 3.99 -5.15
C GLN A 218 0.61 3.52 -6.61
N ALA A 219 -0.46 2.91 -7.13
CA ALA A 219 -0.51 2.48 -8.53
C ALA A 219 -0.34 3.66 -9.50
N GLU A 220 -1.02 4.78 -9.22
CA GLU A 220 -0.91 6.02 -9.99
C GLU A 220 0.51 6.60 -9.93
N ALA A 221 1.09 6.70 -8.72
CA ALA A 221 2.47 7.17 -8.55
C ALA A 221 3.49 6.27 -9.27
N THR A 222 3.32 4.95 -9.25
CA THR A 222 4.18 4.01 -9.98
C THR A 222 4.06 4.18 -11.49
N GLN A 223 2.86 4.47 -12.02
CA GLN A 223 2.69 4.79 -13.44
C GLN A 223 3.41 6.09 -13.83
N GLU A 224 3.36 7.12 -12.98
CA GLU A 224 4.10 8.36 -13.19
C GLU A 224 5.62 8.13 -13.18
N ILE A 225 6.12 7.30 -12.25
CA ILE A 225 7.53 6.87 -12.24
C ILE A 225 7.89 6.20 -13.57
N GLY A 226 7.04 5.29 -14.07
CA GLY A 226 7.27 4.64 -15.36
C GLY A 226 7.40 5.62 -16.53
N ARG A 227 6.58 6.67 -16.55
CA ARG A 227 6.68 7.75 -17.56
C ARG A 227 7.98 8.55 -17.41
N ALA A 228 8.32 8.98 -16.20
CA ALA A 228 9.54 9.73 -15.93
C ALA A 228 10.82 8.93 -16.28
N VAL A 229 10.80 7.62 -16.05
CA VAL A 229 11.86 6.69 -16.43
C VAL A 229 12.01 6.61 -17.95
N ALA A 230 10.90 6.53 -18.70
CA ALA A 230 10.94 6.52 -20.16
C ALA A 230 11.51 7.82 -20.74
N GLU A 231 11.13 8.97 -20.17
CA GLU A 231 11.68 10.28 -20.54
C GLU A 231 13.18 10.38 -20.24
N ALA A 232 13.59 9.94 -19.04
CA ALA A 232 15.01 9.89 -18.67
C ALA A 232 15.82 8.96 -19.59
N ALA A 233 15.27 7.81 -19.99
CA ALA A 233 15.90 6.91 -20.94
C ALA A 233 16.16 7.62 -22.29
N SER A 234 15.15 8.32 -22.82
CA SER A 234 15.30 9.11 -24.05
C SER A 234 16.37 10.20 -23.90
N GLY A 235 16.34 10.97 -22.80
CA GLY A 235 17.32 12.03 -22.57
C GLY A 235 18.76 11.52 -22.45
N THR A 236 18.97 10.35 -21.83
CA THR A 236 20.31 9.75 -21.75
C THR A 236 20.81 9.26 -23.11
N GLN A 237 19.93 8.74 -23.96
CA GLN A 237 20.27 8.36 -25.33
C GLN A 237 20.63 9.57 -26.19
N GLU A 238 19.87 10.67 -26.08
CA GLU A 238 20.16 11.93 -26.79
C GLU A 238 21.50 12.53 -26.36
N ALA A 239 21.77 12.58 -25.05
CA ALA A 239 23.06 13.05 -24.52
C ALA A 239 24.24 12.23 -25.06
N SER A 240 24.08 10.90 -25.17
CA SER A 240 25.09 10.01 -25.74
C SER A 240 25.33 10.28 -27.24
N ARG A 241 24.26 10.53 -28.01
CA ARG A 241 24.36 10.93 -29.43
C ARG A 241 25.06 12.28 -29.59
N HIS A 242 24.71 13.28 -28.78
CA HIS A 242 25.36 14.59 -28.81
C HIS A 242 26.84 14.50 -28.44
N ALA A 243 27.20 13.71 -27.43
CA ALA A 243 28.59 13.46 -27.07
C ALA A 243 29.36 12.82 -28.23
N SER A 244 28.76 11.84 -28.92
CA SER A 244 29.38 11.22 -30.10
C SER A 244 29.63 12.22 -31.23
N GLY A 245 28.66 13.12 -31.50
CA GLY A 245 28.82 14.19 -32.48
C GLY A 245 29.92 15.19 -32.12
N VAL A 246 29.97 15.65 -30.86
CA VAL A 246 31.04 16.56 -30.40
C VAL A 246 32.42 15.91 -30.51
N SER A 247 32.54 14.62 -30.19
CA SER A 247 33.77 13.83 -30.36
C SER A 247 34.22 13.81 -31.83
N GLU A 248 33.29 13.61 -32.76
CA GLU A 248 33.57 13.60 -34.21
C GLU A 248 34.00 14.98 -34.71
N ASP A 249 33.27 16.04 -34.35
CA ASP A 249 33.56 17.42 -34.75
C ASP A 249 34.90 17.92 -34.18
N ALA A 250 35.19 17.58 -32.92
CA ALA A 250 36.49 17.83 -32.31
C ALA A 250 37.60 17.09 -33.07
N GLY A 251 37.40 15.81 -33.41
CA GLY A 251 38.35 15.04 -34.21
C GLY A 251 38.57 15.61 -35.61
N ARG A 252 37.54 16.19 -36.25
CA ARG A 252 37.65 16.90 -37.53
C ARG A 252 38.44 18.20 -37.39
N THR A 253 38.19 18.97 -36.34
CA THR A 253 38.87 20.23 -36.05
C THR A 253 40.36 20.00 -35.82
N GLY A 254 40.72 19.00 -35.00
CA GLY A 254 42.13 18.67 -34.72
C GLY A 254 42.90 18.08 -35.91
N ARG A 255 42.22 17.60 -36.97
CA ARG A 255 42.86 17.18 -38.22
C ARG A 255 42.98 18.31 -39.26
N ALA A 256 42.15 19.35 -39.13
CA ALA A 256 42.06 20.46 -40.07
C ALA A 256 42.94 21.66 -39.67
N ALA A 257 43.26 21.78 -38.39
CA ALA A 257 44.26 22.69 -37.84
C ALA A 257 45.67 22.13 -38.07
#